data_AF-A0A501WNS1-F1
#
_entry.id   AF-A0A501WNS1-F1
#
_cell.length_a   1.000
_cell.length_b   1.000
_cell.length_c   1.000
_cell.angle_alpha   90.00
_cell.angle_beta   90.00
_cell.angle_gamma   90.00
#
_symmetry.space_group_name_H-M   'P 1'
#
loop_
_entity.id
_entity.type
_entity.pdbx_description
1 polymer ?
#
loop_
_entity_poly.entity_id
_entity_poly.type
_entity_poly.pdbx_seq_one_letter_code
_entity_poly.pdbx_strand_id
1 'polypeptide(L)'
;MKTVQHNFVEFIPDHLDEGVLYISLNYCTAIHKCVCGCGNEVVTPFSPTDWSLTFNGKSVTLRPSIGNWNFECRSHYFITQNKIERCRDWTNKEIAVGRNVDRENKADFYSEDKLEADVDIFENRIDQSEGASKRWSLKSIFTKIKLSWTRRQ
;
A
#
# COMPACT_ATOMS: atom_id res chain seq x y z
N MET A 1 -6.04 16.92 21.08
CA MET A 1 -5.48 15.76 20.34
C MET A 1 -6.06 15.77 18.94
N LYS A 2 -5.25 15.76 17.88
CA LYS A 2 -5.75 15.80 16.50
C LYS A 2 -6.16 14.40 16.06
N THR A 3 -7.29 14.31 15.35
CA THR A 3 -7.82 13.06 14.80
C THR A 3 -8.17 13.25 13.34
N VAL A 4 -8.16 12.17 12.56
CA VAL A 4 -8.73 12.12 11.21
C VAL A 4 -10.11 11.46 11.25
N GLN A 5 -11.02 11.90 10.40
CA GLN A 5 -12.21 11.12 10.06
C GLN A 5 -11.83 10.16 8.94
N HIS A 6 -12.35 8.93 8.93
CA HIS A 6 -12.14 8.01 7.83
C HIS A 6 -13.40 7.96 6.96
N ASN A 7 -13.22 7.87 5.66
CA ASN A 7 -14.31 7.74 4.70
C ASN A 7 -13.98 6.62 3.71
N PHE A 8 -14.77 5.55 3.72
CA PHE A 8 -14.64 4.48 2.75
C PHE A 8 -15.35 4.90 1.46
N VAL A 9 -14.59 4.91 0.37
CA VAL A 9 -15.06 5.33 -0.94
C VAL A 9 -14.66 4.30 -1.97
N GLU A 10 -15.46 4.17 -3.03
CA GLU A 10 -15.06 3.36 -4.17
C GLU A 10 -13.91 4.03 -4.93
N PHE A 11 -14.10 5.30 -5.29
CA PHE A 11 -13.14 6.15 -5.97
C PHE A 11 -12.71 7.31 -5.07
N ILE A 12 -11.42 7.62 -5.07
CA ILE A 12 -10.90 8.79 -4.36
C ILE A 12 -11.42 10.05 -5.08
N PRO A 13 -11.98 11.04 -4.36
CA PRO A 13 -12.47 12.26 -4.98
C PRO A 13 -11.33 13.14 -5.52
N ASP A 14 -11.61 13.93 -6.55
CA ASP A 14 -10.64 14.87 -7.16
C ASP A 14 -10.19 15.96 -6.17
N HIS A 15 -10.99 16.25 -5.15
CA HIS A 15 -10.70 17.22 -4.11
C HIS A 15 -10.79 16.57 -2.74
N LEU A 16 -9.68 16.63 -2.01
CA LEU A 16 -9.58 16.06 -0.66
C LEU A 16 -9.90 17.11 0.41
N ASP A 17 -10.71 16.72 1.40
CA ASP A 17 -10.95 17.53 2.58
C ASP A 17 -9.83 17.41 3.62
N GLU A 18 -9.58 18.50 4.35
CA GLU A 18 -8.64 18.50 5.47
C GLU A 18 -9.14 17.62 6.61
N GLY A 19 -8.25 16.79 7.17
CA GLY A 19 -8.59 15.91 8.29
C GLY A 19 -9.45 14.69 7.91
N VAL A 20 -9.65 14.41 6.61
CA VAL A 20 -10.33 13.20 6.14
C VAL A 20 -9.32 12.24 5.51
N LEU A 21 -9.38 10.98 5.93
CA LEU A 21 -8.66 9.85 5.36
C LEU A 21 -9.61 9.08 4.45
N TYR A 22 -9.48 9.28 3.13
CA TYR A 22 -10.24 8.54 2.14
C TYR A 22 -9.59 7.18 1.93
N ILE A 23 -10.39 6.12 1.96
CA ILE A 23 -9.92 4.74 1.87
C ILE A 23 -10.68 4.07 0.74
N SER A 24 -9.96 3.61 -0.28
CA SER A 24 -10.51 2.72 -1.29
C SER A 24 -9.95 1.32 -1.11
N LEU A 25 -10.84 0.39 -0.76
CA LEU A 25 -10.51 -1.03 -0.66
C LEU A 25 -10.35 -1.66 -2.05
N ASN A 26 -11.12 -1.20 -3.05
CA ASN A 26 -11.03 -1.70 -4.42
C ASN A 26 -9.68 -1.39 -5.07
N TYR A 27 -9.09 -0.24 -4.71
CA TYR A 27 -7.78 0.18 -5.20
C TYR A 27 -6.67 -0.01 -4.17
N CYS A 28 -6.95 -0.69 -3.05
CA CYS A 28 -6.01 -0.96 -1.97
C CYS A 28 -5.17 0.27 -1.59
N THR A 29 -5.81 1.40 -1.29
CA THR A 29 -5.07 2.64 -0.99
C THR A 29 -5.84 3.54 -0.03
N ALA A 30 -5.10 4.34 0.74
CA ALA A 30 -5.64 5.49 1.44
C ALA A 30 -4.98 6.78 0.95
N ILE A 31 -5.76 7.87 0.90
CA ILE A 31 -5.26 9.20 0.55
C ILE A 31 -5.83 10.23 1.52
N HIS A 32 -4.99 11.16 1.97
CA HIS A 32 -5.40 12.30 2.79
C HIS A 32 -4.49 13.50 2.57
N LYS A 33 -4.95 14.69 2.97
CA LYS A 33 -4.10 15.87 3.05
C LYS A 33 -3.14 15.76 4.24
N CYS A 34 -1.90 16.18 4.02
CA CYS A 34 -0.83 16.07 5.01
C CYS A 34 -1.25 16.72 6.33
N VAL A 35 -1.23 15.92 7.41
CA VAL A 35 -1.77 16.32 8.73
C VAL A 35 -1.00 17.46 9.41
N CYS A 36 0.14 17.88 8.84
CA CYS A 36 0.83 19.10 9.28
C CYS A 36 0.12 20.38 8.82
N GLY A 37 -0.76 20.30 7.81
CA GLY A 37 -1.49 21.43 7.24
C GLY A 37 -0.81 22.09 6.03
N CYS A 38 0.19 21.45 5.41
CA CYS A 38 0.84 21.99 4.21
C CYS A 38 0.04 21.77 2.92
N GLY A 39 -1.10 21.07 2.97
CA GLY A 39 -1.98 20.83 1.84
C GLY A 39 -1.54 19.73 0.86
N ASN A 40 -0.31 19.19 1.00
CA ASN A 40 0.16 18.10 0.13
C ASN A 40 -0.67 16.82 0.31
N GLU A 41 -0.93 16.12 -0.78
CA GLU A 41 -1.63 14.83 -0.75
C GLU A 41 -0.65 13.71 -0.39
N VAL A 42 -1.06 12.87 0.56
CA VAL A 42 -0.29 11.73 1.05
C VAL A 42 -1.01 10.47 0.63
N VAL A 43 -0.30 9.61 -0.10
CA VAL A 43 -0.81 8.33 -0.57
C VAL A 43 -0.18 7.21 0.24
N THR A 44 -1.00 6.30 0.76
CA THR A 44 -0.56 5.10 1.48
C THR A 44 -1.18 3.86 0.85
N PRO A 45 -0.52 3.25 -0.15
CA PRO A 45 -0.96 1.99 -0.76
C PRO A 45 -0.93 0.86 0.26
N PHE A 46 -1.91 -0.04 0.17
CA PHE A 46 -1.99 -1.24 0.98
C PHE A 46 -1.35 -2.41 0.26
N SER A 47 -0.24 -2.90 0.80
CA SER A 47 0.44 -4.09 0.32
C SER A 47 1.14 -4.79 1.48
N PRO A 48 1.49 -6.08 1.34
CA PRO A 48 2.29 -6.79 2.35
C PRO A 48 3.63 -6.14 2.68
N THR A 49 4.14 -5.26 1.81
CA THR A 49 5.45 -4.59 1.93
C THR A 49 5.35 -3.08 2.15
N ASP A 50 4.14 -2.51 2.16
CA ASP A 50 3.88 -1.08 2.32
C ASP A 50 3.07 -0.84 3.60
N TRP A 51 1.92 -0.16 3.49
CA TRP A 51 1.03 0.08 4.61
C TRP A 51 -0.01 -1.03 4.75
N SER A 52 -0.45 -1.21 5.98
CA SER A 52 -1.57 -2.06 6.36
C SER A 52 -2.63 -1.17 7.02
N LEU A 53 -3.88 -1.49 6.74
CA LEU A 53 -5.05 -0.85 7.34
C LEU A 53 -5.73 -1.84 8.29
N THR A 54 -5.97 -1.42 9.52
CA THR A 54 -6.88 -2.12 10.45
C THR A 54 -8.11 -1.26 10.67
N PHE A 55 -9.29 -1.86 10.51
CA PHE A 55 -10.58 -1.24 10.80
C PHE A 55 -11.42 -2.14 11.70
N ASN A 56 -11.95 -1.59 12.79
CA ASN A 56 -12.73 -2.33 13.79
C ASN A 56 -14.21 -1.93 13.84
N GLY A 57 -14.75 -1.35 12.77
CA GLY A 57 -16.12 -0.82 12.72
C GLY A 57 -16.29 0.59 13.26
N LYS A 58 -15.30 1.14 13.97
CA LYS A 58 -15.34 2.49 14.57
C LYS A 58 -14.13 3.37 14.23
N SER A 59 -12.97 2.75 14.11
CA SER A 59 -11.71 3.47 13.99
C SER A 59 -10.73 2.75 13.09
N VAL A 60 -9.84 3.52 12.46
CA VAL A 60 -8.80 3.03 11.57
C VAL A 60 -7.41 3.23 12.18
N THR A 61 -6.53 2.29 11.88
CA THR A 61 -5.10 2.36 12.20
C THR A 61 -4.32 2.04 10.94
N LEU A 62 -3.29 2.84 10.66
CA LEU A 62 -2.31 2.59 9.61
C LEU A 62 -0.96 2.21 10.22
N ARG A 63 -0.32 1.18 9.64
CA ARG A 63 1.02 0.73 9.98
C ARG A 63 1.81 0.39 8.72
N PRO A 64 3.12 0.71 8.63
CA PRO A 64 3.95 1.43 9.61
C PRO A 64 3.61 2.93 9.67
N SER A 65 4.49 3.75 10.28
CA SER A 65 4.33 5.21 10.28
C SER A 65 4.37 5.79 8.86
N ILE A 66 3.93 7.03 8.73
CA ILE A 66 3.92 7.78 7.48
C ILE A 66 5.00 8.86 7.59
N GLY A 67 6.06 8.71 6.80
CA GLY A 67 7.18 9.66 6.73
C GLY A 67 7.23 10.36 5.37
N ASN A 68 6.89 11.65 5.34
CA ASN A 68 6.82 12.44 4.12
C ASN A 68 8.16 13.14 3.82
N TRP A 69 9.23 12.35 3.68
CA TRP A 69 10.60 12.87 3.60
C TRP A 69 10.94 13.64 2.32
N ASN A 70 10.10 13.51 1.29
CA ASN A 70 10.22 14.26 0.03
C ASN A 70 9.46 15.59 0.06
N PHE A 71 8.66 15.85 1.08
CA PHE A 71 7.99 17.14 1.26
C PHE A 71 8.88 18.09 2.05
N GLU A 72 8.75 19.38 1.80
CA GLU A 72 9.42 20.42 2.58
C GLU A 72 9.10 20.32 4.08
N CYS A 73 7.86 19.93 4.41
CA CYS A 73 7.41 19.80 5.79
C CYS A 73 7.99 18.59 6.55
N ARG A 74 8.60 17.62 5.83
CA ARG A 74 9.19 16.37 6.37
C ARG A 74 8.35 15.67 7.45
N SER A 75 7.03 15.78 7.37
CA SER A 75 6.15 15.35 8.46
C SER A 75 6.26 13.85 8.72
N HIS A 76 6.30 13.45 10.00
CA HIS A 76 6.32 12.04 10.41
C HIS A 76 5.27 11.78 11.50
N TYR A 77 4.44 10.76 11.30
CA TYR A 77 3.35 10.46 12.24
C TYR A 77 2.80 9.04 12.07
N PHE A 78 2.07 8.59 13.08
CA PHE A 78 1.14 7.46 12.98
C PHE A 78 -0.31 7.95 12.92
N ILE A 79 -1.17 7.13 12.32
CA ILE A 79 -2.62 7.18 12.51
C ILE A 79 -3.00 5.92 13.29
N THR A 80 -3.35 6.08 14.57
CA THR A 80 -3.73 4.99 15.48
C THR A 80 -5.12 5.23 16.04
N GLN A 81 -6.08 4.36 15.75
CA GLN A 81 -7.48 4.53 16.18
C GLN A 81 -8.03 5.94 15.87
N ASN A 82 -7.87 6.39 14.63
CA ASN A 82 -8.17 7.74 14.14
C ASN A 82 -7.29 8.87 14.69
N LYS A 83 -6.39 8.63 15.64
CA LYS A 83 -5.57 9.66 16.29
C LYS A 83 -4.28 9.87 15.52
N ILE A 84 -3.89 11.14 15.36
CA ILE A 84 -2.61 11.51 14.77
C ILE A 84 -1.57 11.59 15.89
N GLU A 85 -0.60 10.69 15.86
CA GLU A 85 0.52 10.65 16.79
C GLU A 85 1.77 11.14 16.06
N ARG A 86 2.18 12.38 16.33
CA ARG A 86 3.37 12.98 15.73
C ARG A 86 4.61 12.26 16.20
N CYS A 87 5.50 11.97 15.27
CA CYS A 87 6.81 11.39 15.55
C CYS A 87 7.90 12.44 15.36
N ARG A 88 9.10 12.16 15.86
CA ARG A 88 10.28 12.95 15.53
C ARG A 88 10.60 12.82 14.05
N ASP A 89 11.30 13.81 13.53
CA ASP A 89 11.88 13.73 12.21
C ASP A 89 13.05 12.73 12.20
N TRP A 90 13.18 12.02 11.09
CA TRP A 90 14.32 11.15 10.86
C TRP A 90 15.47 11.92 10.24
N THR A 91 16.68 11.58 10.66
CA THR A 91 17.91 12.01 10.02
C THR A 91 18.00 11.42 8.62
N ASN A 92 18.83 12.02 7.75
CA ASN A 92 19.01 11.50 6.39
C ASN A 92 19.58 10.06 6.40
N LYS A 93 20.38 9.70 7.42
CA LYS A 93 20.87 8.33 7.60
C LYS A 93 19.75 7.35 7.91
N GLU A 94 18.84 7.70 8.83
CA GLU A 94 17.69 6.87 9.17
C GLU A 94 16.73 6.70 7.99
N ILE A 95 16.48 7.78 7.23
CA ILE A 95 15.68 7.73 6.00
C ILE A 95 16.32 6.79 4.98
N ALA A 96 17.65 6.88 4.78
CA ALA A 96 18.36 6.03 3.84
C ALA A 96 18.30 4.55 4.25
N VAL A 97 18.48 4.25 5.54
CA VAL A 97 18.37 2.89 6.08
C VAL A 97 16.95 2.35 5.89
N GLY A 98 15.92 3.11 6.27
CA GLY A 98 14.52 2.68 6.10
C GLY A 98 14.17 2.39 4.65
N ARG A 99 14.55 3.29 3.72
CA ARG A 99 14.35 3.08 2.28
C ARG A 99 15.06 1.84 1.73
N ASN A 100 16.23 1.51 2.28
CA ASN A 100 16.95 0.31 1.85
C ASN A 100 16.22 -0.95 2.31
N VAL A 101 15.78 -0.99 3.56
CA VAL A 101 14.98 -2.10 4.11
C VAL A 101 13.68 -2.26 3.34
N ASP A 102 12.96 -1.18 3.04
CA ASP A 102 11.72 -1.24 2.25
C ASP A 102 11.98 -1.79 0.84
N ARG A 103 13.11 -1.44 0.22
CA ARG A 103 13.51 -1.94 -1.10
C ARG A 103 13.81 -3.44 -1.06
N GLU A 104 14.58 -3.88 -0.06
CA GLU A 104 14.92 -5.29 0.15
C GLU A 104 13.66 -6.13 0.39
N ASN A 105 12.79 -5.69 1.28
CA ASN A 105 11.51 -6.36 1.56
C ASN A 105 10.64 -6.50 0.30
N LYS A 106 10.60 -5.47 -0.55
CA LYS A 106 9.89 -5.51 -1.84
C LYS A 106 10.52 -6.49 -2.81
N ALA A 107 11.84 -6.47 -2.96
CA ALA A 107 12.56 -7.39 -3.83
C ALA A 107 12.34 -8.85 -3.40
N ASP A 108 12.40 -9.11 -2.10
CA ASP A 108 12.21 -10.45 -1.52
C ASP A 108 10.77 -10.95 -1.61
N PHE A 109 9.79 -10.04 -1.57
CA PHE A 109 8.37 -10.39 -1.69
C PHE A 109 7.96 -10.66 -3.14
N TYR A 110 8.46 -9.85 -4.09
CA TYR A 110 8.14 -9.95 -5.51
C TYR A 110 9.21 -10.70 -6.32
N SER A 111 10.02 -11.55 -5.69
CA SER A 111 11.02 -12.35 -6.39
C SER A 111 10.35 -13.32 -7.38
N GLU A 112 11.00 -13.56 -8.51
CA GLU A 112 10.47 -14.45 -9.56
C GLU A 112 10.15 -15.84 -9.02
N ASP A 113 11.06 -16.41 -8.21
CA ASP A 113 10.88 -17.72 -7.58
C ASP A 113 9.60 -17.82 -6.73
N LYS A 114 9.23 -16.75 -6.01
CA LYS A 114 8.00 -16.73 -5.21
C LYS A 114 6.76 -16.55 -6.06
N LEU A 115 6.82 -15.68 -7.07
CA LEU A 115 5.71 -15.48 -7.99
C LEU A 115 5.42 -16.77 -8.78
N GLU A 116 6.45 -17.49 -9.22
CA GLU A 116 6.31 -18.80 -9.87
C GLU A 116 5.70 -19.83 -8.91
N ALA A 117 6.17 -19.91 -7.66
CA ALA A 117 5.60 -20.81 -6.66
C ALA A 117 4.12 -20.49 -6.35
N ASP A 118 3.75 -19.22 -6.23
CA ASP A 118 2.36 -18.80 -5.98
C ASP A 118 1.44 -19.15 -7.16
N VAL A 119 1.92 -18.99 -8.39
CA VAL A 119 1.20 -19.41 -9.61
C VAL A 119 1.03 -20.92 -9.65
N ASP A 120 2.07 -21.69 -9.37
CA ASP A 120 2.02 -23.16 -9.34
C ASP A 120 1.01 -23.66 -8.30
N ILE A 121 0.99 -23.06 -7.09
CA ILE A 121 0.01 -23.39 -6.05
C ILE A 121 -1.42 -23.12 -6.53
N PHE A 122 -1.64 -22.00 -7.22
CA PHE A 122 -2.95 -21.62 -7.73
C PHE A 122 -3.41 -22.55 -8.85
N GLU A 123 -2.55 -22.85 -9.84
CA GLU A 123 -2.86 -23.79 -10.93
C GLU A 123 -3.20 -25.18 -10.39
N ASN A 124 -2.41 -25.69 -9.43
CA ASN A 124 -2.67 -26.98 -8.80
C ASN A 124 -4.01 -27.01 -8.04
N ARG A 125 -4.41 -25.90 -7.42
CA ARG A 125 -5.70 -25.79 -6.73
C ARG A 125 -6.88 -25.75 -7.70
N ILE A 126 -6.74 -25.09 -8.85
CA ILE A 126 -7.76 -25.11 -9.91
C ILE A 126 -7.94 -26.53 -10.45
N ASP A 127 -6.84 -27.22 -10.78
CA ASP A 127 -6.87 -28.57 -11.35
C ASP A 127 -7.52 -29.60 -10.42
N GLN A 128 -7.40 -29.41 -9.10
CA GLN A 128 -8.09 -30.23 -8.09
C GLN A 128 -9.58 -29.89 -7.91
N SER A 129 -10.01 -28.68 -8.30
CA SER A 129 -11.40 -28.22 -8.15
C SER A 129 -12.26 -28.45 -9.40
N GLU A 130 -11.64 -28.45 -10.58
CA GLU A 130 -12.33 -28.74 -11.84
C GLU A 130 -12.20 -30.22 -12.17
N GLY A 131 -13.22 -31.00 -11.81
CA GLY A 131 -13.43 -32.32 -12.39
C GLY A 131 -13.55 -32.20 -13.92
N ALA A 132 -12.45 -32.48 -14.62
CA ALA A 132 -12.34 -32.74 -16.06
C ALA A 132 -13.31 -31.95 -16.96
N SER A 133 -13.17 -30.62 -17.07
CA SER A 133 -13.78 -29.89 -18.19
C SER A 133 -13.05 -28.58 -18.53
N LYS A 134 -12.25 -28.68 -19.61
CA LYS A 134 -11.70 -27.60 -20.46
C LYS A 134 -10.57 -26.75 -19.87
N ARG A 135 -9.39 -27.37 -19.93
CA ARG A 135 -8.04 -26.77 -19.85
C ARG A 135 -7.87 -25.56 -20.79
N TRP A 136 -7.98 -24.34 -20.25
CA TRP A 136 -7.45 -23.13 -20.89
C TRP A 136 -6.04 -22.87 -20.35
N SER A 137 -5.03 -22.96 -21.21
CA SER A 137 -3.64 -22.68 -20.82
C SER A 137 -3.46 -21.18 -20.58
N LEU A 138 -3.33 -20.77 -19.32
CA LEU A 138 -3.09 -19.38 -18.90
C LEU A 138 -1.69 -18.87 -19.26
N LYS A 139 -0.82 -19.70 -19.85
CA LYS A 139 0.51 -19.33 -20.36
C LYS A 139 0.48 -18.15 -21.36
N SER A 140 -0.69 -17.84 -21.94
CA SER A 140 -0.88 -16.75 -22.93
C SER A 140 -1.22 -15.39 -22.31
N ILE A 141 -1.80 -15.32 -21.10
CA ILE A 141 -2.24 -14.05 -20.50
C ILE A 141 -1.12 -13.39 -19.69
N PHE A 142 -0.29 -14.18 -19.00
CA PHE A 142 0.78 -13.65 -18.13
C PHE A 142 2.00 -13.11 -18.90
N THR A 143 2.15 -13.38 -20.19
CA THR A 143 3.18 -12.74 -21.03
C THR A 143 2.98 -11.23 -21.16
N LYS A 144 1.76 -10.71 -20.92
CA LYS A 144 1.48 -9.26 -20.98
C LYS A 144 1.82 -8.49 -19.70
N ILE A 145 1.92 -9.17 -18.54
CA ILE A 145 2.35 -8.53 -17.28
C ILE A 145 3.88 -8.39 -17.24
N LYS A 146 4.64 -9.28 -17.90
CA LYS A 146 6.11 -9.20 -18.06
C LYS A 146 6.62 -7.90 -18.70
N LEU A 147 5.80 -7.17 -19.46
CA LEU A 147 6.20 -5.98 -20.23
C LEU A 147 5.95 -4.63 -19.55
N SER A 148 5.24 -4.57 -18.42
CA SER A 148 4.91 -3.29 -17.76
C SER A 148 5.92 -2.88 -16.68
N TRP A 149 6.63 -3.84 -16.08
CA TRP A 149 7.63 -3.58 -15.03
C TRP A 149 9.05 -3.36 -15.54
N THR A 150 9.39 -3.80 -16.77
CA THR A 150 10.69 -3.54 -17.41
C THR A 150 10.81 -2.15 -18.05
N ARG A 151 9.74 -1.33 -18.07
CA ARG A 151 9.74 0.02 -18.68
C ARG A 151 9.67 1.19 -17.70
N ARG A 152 9.78 0.96 -16.39
CA ARG A 152 9.87 2.03 -15.38
C ARG A 152 11.09 1.86 -14.48
N GLN A 153 12.26 1.72 -15.10
CA GLN A 153 13.53 2.11 -14.51
C GLN A 153 14.04 3.36 -15.22
#